data_AF-A0A285QSI6-F1
#
_entry.id   AF-A0A285QSI6-F1
#
_cell.length_a   1.000
_cell.length_b   1.000
_cell.length_c   1.000
_cell.angle_alpha   90.00
_cell.angle_beta   90.00
_cell.angle_gamma   90.00
#
_symmetry.space_group_name_H-M   'P 1'
#
loop_
_entity.id
_entity.type
_entity.pdbx_description
1 polymer ?
#
loop_
_entity_poly.entity_id
_entity_poly.type
_entity_poly.pdbx_seq_one_letter_code
_entity_poly.pdbx_strand_id
1 'polypeptide(L)'
;MAGMSEPTVASGSATLTFSRYDDVTAALADPALVPLPAAPVAAGAAAGVAWLRASVARFSAGEPHARRRALVLADLERLDPAALRVAAAGGFDPDVRLRAVRVLAAALGLADPEAVARDVATVARAYFADASEGVGRSGAREDPEADAAVARLLPAMGGPDGEADGEPDEEPVGETAANRIGLLVQACDATAALVDAARGNGGGLAAVLREDPPLRAMRRLAARATEVGGVAVPAGTHVVLDLAAAQAEAPDGVALTFGAPPRLCPGRSHALAIAEGILFGASDPADLETADRDPADSDAPTGRGADVDKAELALLVPEMVAHVLALAATWTNWDGRPVVNADGRTYTPHKAVRRVADHLLDHLAELEARLAGEPTEPDHWHASNVTTPADLAPFTAADLDEARSRLTRLAGIWARRVAALPDAYLDDSPGTGWSFRRIVRHVSESGYYADSVGDLRPVGSVEPEAEGSA
;
A
#
# COMPACT_ATOMS: atom_id res chain seq x y z
N MET A 1 57.13 -37.13 -15.08
CA MET A 1 56.28 -36.39 -14.12
C MET A 1 56.03 -35.00 -14.68
N ALA A 2 54.98 -34.85 -15.49
CA ALA A 2 54.56 -33.56 -16.03
C ALA A 2 53.33 -33.15 -15.22
N GLY A 3 53.44 -32.01 -14.52
CA GLY A 3 52.41 -31.50 -13.64
C GLY A 3 51.15 -31.12 -14.41
N MET A 4 50.02 -31.70 -14.01
CA MET A 4 48.71 -31.25 -14.40
C MET A 4 48.49 -29.86 -13.79
N SER A 5 48.43 -28.85 -14.65
CA SER A 5 47.92 -27.54 -14.26
C SER A 5 46.40 -27.65 -14.14
N GLU A 6 45.88 -27.54 -12.92
CA GLU A 6 44.46 -27.29 -12.69
C GLU A 6 44.07 -25.98 -13.38
N PRO A 7 42.91 -25.91 -14.05
CA PRO A 7 42.42 -24.67 -14.59
C PRO A 7 41.94 -23.78 -13.44
N THR A 8 42.67 -22.70 -13.18
CA THR A 8 42.22 -21.59 -12.34
C THR A 8 40.96 -20.99 -12.96
N VAL A 9 39.78 -21.35 -12.43
CA VAL A 9 38.53 -20.68 -12.75
C VAL A 9 38.62 -19.29 -12.16
N ALA A 10 38.80 -18.28 -13.02
CA ALA A 10 38.66 -16.89 -12.65
C ALA A 10 37.21 -16.68 -12.17
N SER A 11 37.04 -16.55 -10.85
CA SER A 11 35.76 -16.28 -10.19
C SER A 11 35.36 -14.82 -10.43
N GLY A 12 34.94 -14.52 -11.66
CA GLY A 12 34.13 -13.34 -11.94
C GLY A 12 32.70 -13.67 -11.53
N SER A 13 32.15 -12.96 -10.54
CA SER A 13 30.73 -13.09 -10.17
C SER A 13 29.87 -12.78 -11.39
N ALA A 14 29.40 -13.82 -12.08
CA ALA A 14 28.51 -13.67 -13.21
C ALA A 14 27.23 -13.00 -12.69
N THR A 15 26.84 -11.89 -13.32
CA THR A 15 25.55 -11.25 -13.08
C THR A 15 24.59 -11.70 -14.16
N LEU A 16 23.44 -12.24 -13.77
CA LEU A 16 22.34 -12.58 -14.69
C LEU A 16 21.22 -11.56 -14.53
N THR A 17 20.60 -11.17 -15.65
CA THR A 17 19.47 -10.24 -15.64
C THR A 17 18.24 -10.90 -16.24
N PHE A 18 17.11 -10.82 -15.53
CA PHE A 18 15.80 -11.24 -16.02
C PHE A 18 14.90 -10.01 -16.19
N SER A 19 14.23 -9.92 -17.33
CA SER A 19 13.39 -8.77 -17.70
C SER A 19 11.98 -9.14 -18.17
N ARG A 20 11.70 -10.44 -18.37
CA ARG A 20 10.35 -10.92 -18.71
C ARG A 20 9.50 -11.06 -17.46
N TYR A 21 8.20 -10.80 -17.58
CA TYR A 21 7.28 -10.87 -16.44
C TYR A 21 7.31 -12.24 -15.74
N ASP A 22 7.18 -13.33 -16.49
CA ASP A 22 7.17 -14.70 -15.94
C ASP A 22 8.50 -15.06 -15.26
N ASP A 23 9.63 -14.66 -15.83
CA ASP A 23 10.96 -14.95 -15.28
C ASP A 23 11.21 -14.15 -14.00
N VAL A 24 10.82 -12.87 -13.99
CA VAL A 24 10.94 -12.00 -12.81
C VAL A 24 10.07 -12.50 -11.67
N THR A 25 8.82 -12.87 -11.94
CA THR A 25 7.91 -13.40 -10.90
C THR A 25 8.37 -14.77 -10.40
N ALA A 26 8.83 -15.66 -11.28
CA ALA A 26 9.44 -16.93 -10.88
C ALA A 26 10.68 -16.73 -10.02
N ALA A 27 11.57 -15.80 -10.39
CA ALA A 27 12.76 -15.48 -9.62
C ALA A 27 12.44 -14.87 -8.25
N LEU A 28 11.37 -14.07 -8.13
CA LEU A 28 10.90 -13.53 -6.85
C LEU A 28 10.32 -14.61 -5.94
N ALA A 29 9.72 -15.66 -6.52
CA ALA A 29 9.13 -16.77 -5.80
C ALA A 29 10.16 -17.84 -5.39
N ASP A 30 11.31 -17.91 -6.06
CA ASP A 30 12.32 -18.93 -5.80
C ASP A 30 13.02 -18.74 -4.44
N PRO A 31 12.88 -19.70 -3.49
CA PRO A 31 13.56 -19.63 -2.21
C PRO A 31 15.10 -19.72 -2.28
N ALA A 32 15.67 -20.15 -3.41
CA ALA A 32 17.12 -20.12 -3.65
C ALA A 32 17.65 -18.72 -3.95
N LEU A 33 16.81 -17.80 -4.44
CA LEU A 33 17.17 -16.43 -4.77
C LEU A 33 16.82 -15.50 -3.61
N VAL A 34 17.78 -15.31 -2.71
CA VAL A 34 17.60 -14.53 -1.48
C VAL A 34 17.92 -13.04 -1.71
N PRO A 35 17.41 -12.12 -0.87
CA PRO A 35 17.92 -10.76 -0.83
C PRO A 35 19.44 -10.74 -0.62
N LEU A 36 20.14 -9.71 -1.11
CA LEU A 36 21.56 -9.54 -0.81
C LEU A 36 21.72 -9.45 0.72
N PRO A 37 22.46 -10.36 1.37
CA PRO A 37 22.60 -10.34 2.81
C PRO A 37 23.40 -9.12 3.25
N ALA A 38 23.12 -8.62 4.45
CA ALA A 38 23.94 -7.60 5.08
C ALA A 38 25.35 -8.14 5.38
N ALA A 39 26.35 -7.26 5.39
CA ALA A 39 27.69 -7.63 5.83
C ALA A 39 27.65 -8.15 7.29
N PRO A 40 28.46 -9.17 7.64
CA PRO A 40 28.56 -9.64 9.02
C PRO A 40 28.98 -8.51 9.96
N VAL A 41 28.31 -8.42 11.11
CA VAL A 41 28.63 -7.44 12.15
C VAL A 41 29.42 -8.17 13.25
N ALA A 42 30.52 -7.56 13.70
CA ALA A 42 31.32 -8.12 14.79
C ALA A 42 30.51 -8.18 16.10
N ALA A 43 30.71 -9.24 16.88
CA ALA A 43 30.07 -9.36 18.19
C ALA A 43 30.45 -8.17 19.08
N GLY A 44 29.46 -7.52 19.69
CA GLY A 44 29.66 -6.36 20.57
C GLY A 44 29.87 -5.02 19.85
N ALA A 45 29.71 -4.96 18.52
CA ALA A 45 29.71 -3.68 17.81
C ALA A 45 28.55 -2.77 18.28
N ALA A 46 28.81 -1.46 18.31
CA ALA A 46 27.77 -0.48 18.62
C ALA A 46 26.62 -0.55 17.61
N ALA A 47 25.42 -0.21 18.05
CA ALA A 47 24.26 -0.15 17.17
C ALA A 47 24.37 1.02 16.18
N GLY A 48 24.68 0.69 14.94
CA GLY A 48 24.75 1.59 13.78
C GLY A 48 24.04 1.00 12.56
N VAL A 49 24.27 1.56 11.37
CA VAL A 49 23.63 1.14 10.11
C VAL A 49 23.94 -0.32 9.78
N ALA A 50 25.16 -0.78 10.03
CA ALA A 50 25.56 -2.17 9.82
C ALA A 50 24.74 -3.14 10.69
N TRP A 51 24.61 -2.82 11.98
CA TRP A 51 23.77 -3.56 12.93
C TRP A 51 22.30 -3.56 12.50
N LEU A 52 21.77 -2.41 12.09
CA LEU A 52 20.40 -2.28 11.62
C LEU A 52 20.14 -3.19 10.41
N ARG A 53 21.01 -3.15 9.40
CA ARG A 53 20.90 -4.00 8.21
C ARG A 53 20.96 -5.49 8.56
N ALA A 54 21.80 -5.89 9.51
CA ALA A 54 21.89 -7.28 9.97
C ALA A 54 20.65 -7.75 10.77
N SER A 55 19.85 -6.82 11.29
CA SER A 55 18.75 -7.08 12.23
C SER A 55 17.34 -6.95 11.62
N VAL A 56 17.22 -6.48 10.38
CA VAL A 56 15.93 -6.26 9.69
C VAL A 56 15.53 -7.37 8.73
N ALA A 57 14.23 -7.52 8.50
CA ALA A 57 13.67 -8.50 7.55
C ALA A 57 14.22 -8.32 6.11
N ARG A 58 14.47 -7.09 5.66
CA ARG A 58 14.84 -6.76 4.27
C ARG A 58 16.08 -7.51 3.76
N PHE A 59 17.08 -7.70 4.63
CA PHE A 59 18.35 -8.36 4.30
C PHE A 59 18.43 -9.79 4.86
N SER A 60 17.30 -10.34 5.30
CA SER A 60 17.19 -11.66 5.91
C SER A 60 16.55 -12.68 4.94
N ALA A 61 16.82 -13.96 5.16
CA ALA A 61 16.15 -15.07 4.49
C ALA A 61 15.77 -16.17 5.50
N GLY A 62 14.91 -17.11 5.09
CA GLY A 62 14.51 -18.25 5.94
C GLY A 62 13.72 -17.86 7.20
N GLU A 63 13.97 -18.57 8.30
CA GLU A 63 13.32 -18.36 9.60
C GLU A 63 13.54 -16.95 10.18
N PRO A 64 14.77 -16.37 10.16
CA PRO A 64 14.97 -15.00 10.64
C PRO A 64 14.14 -13.98 9.88
N HIS A 65 14.01 -14.14 8.56
CA HIS A 65 13.12 -13.29 7.77
C HIS A 65 11.66 -13.43 8.20
N ALA A 66 11.17 -14.66 8.41
CA ALA A 66 9.77 -14.89 8.79
C ALA A 66 9.44 -14.21 10.13
N ARG A 67 10.29 -14.39 11.14
CA ARG A 67 10.15 -13.74 12.46
C ARG A 67 10.21 -12.22 12.37
N ARG A 68 11.23 -11.67 11.72
CA ARG A 68 11.41 -10.21 11.56
C ARG A 68 10.29 -9.57 10.75
N ARG A 69 9.80 -10.26 9.72
CA ARG A 69 8.65 -9.79 8.93
C ARG A 69 7.37 -9.77 9.77
N ALA A 70 7.17 -10.73 10.68
CA ALA A 70 6.01 -10.74 11.56
C ALA A 70 5.96 -9.48 12.45
N LEU A 71 7.11 -9.00 12.94
CA LEU A 71 7.21 -7.73 13.69
C LEU A 71 6.77 -6.53 12.85
N VAL A 72 7.21 -6.45 11.59
CA VAL A 72 6.79 -5.38 10.67
C VAL A 72 5.29 -5.46 10.36
N LEU A 73 4.76 -6.67 10.17
CA LEU A 73 3.33 -6.87 9.92
C LEU A 73 2.48 -6.46 11.13
N ALA A 74 2.91 -6.81 12.35
CA ALA A 74 2.23 -6.40 13.58
C ALA A 74 2.22 -4.87 13.75
N ASP A 75 3.29 -4.17 13.35
CA ASP A 75 3.30 -2.71 13.32
C ASP A 75 2.31 -2.15 12.29
N LEU A 76 2.32 -2.67 11.07
CA LEU A 76 1.47 -2.20 9.97
C LEU A 76 -0.02 -2.50 10.19
N GLU A 77 -0.35 -3.62 10.83
CA GLU A 77 -1.73 -4.02 11.13
C GLU A 77 -2.42 -3.02 12.06
N ARG A 78 -1.65 -2.32 12.92
CA ARG A 78 -2.15 -1.27 13.81
C ARG A 78 -2.38 0.07 13.10
N LEU A 79 -1.89 0.23 11.87
CA LEU A 79 -1.97 1.49 11.13
C LEU A 79 -3.12 1.43 10.12
N ASP A 80 -4.12 2.30 10.29
CA ASP A 80 -5.19 2.48 9.31
C ASP A 80 -4.71 3.33 8.11
N PRO A 81 -4.68 2.78 6.87
CA PRO A 81 -4.33 3.54 5.69
C PRO A 81 -5.22 4.78 5.49
N ALA A 82 -6.52 4.74 5.79
CA ALA A 82 -7.39 5.90 5.60
C ALA A 82 -7.00 7.07 6.52
N ALA A 83 -6.72 6.79 7.80
CA ALA A 83 -6.17 7.77 8.72
C ALA A 83 -4.81 8.32 8.27
N LEU A 84 -3.91 7.48 7.76
CA LEU A 84 -2.62 7.92 7.22
C LEU A 84 -2.78 8.86 6.02
N ARG A 85 -3.73 8.57 5.12
CA ARG A 85 -4.06 9.44 3.99
C ARG A 85 -4.52 10.82 4.44
N VAL A 86 -5.41 10.88 5.43
CA VAL A 86 -5.90 12.15 5.99
C VAL A 86 -4.76 12.92 6.68
N ALA A 87 -3.95 12.24 7.49
CA ALA A 87 -2.81 12.86 8.17
C ALA A 87 -1.77 13.42 7.18
N ALA A 88 -1.54 12.73 6.06
CA ALA A 88 -0.61 13.16 5.03
C ALA A 88 -1.08 14.38 4.22
N ALA A 89 -2.40 14.61 4.15
CA ALA A 89 -2.99 15.78 3.51
C ALA A 89 -2.78 17.07 4.31
N GLY A 90 -2.87 17.02 5.64
CA GLY A 90 -2.85 18.20 6.53
C GLY A 90 -1.48 18.87 6.76
N GLY A 91 -0.47 18.58 5.94
CA GLY A 91 0.89 19.11 6.11
C GLY A 91 1.35 19.99 4.95
N PHE A 92 2.22 20.96 5.24
CA PHE A 92 2.92 21.79 4.22
C PHE A 92 4.43 21.54 4.20
N ASP A 93 4.90 20.39 4.68
CA ASP A 93 6.32 20.03 4.58
C ASP A 93 6.71 19.85 3.10
N PRO A 94 7.62 20.68 2.54
CA PRO A 94 8.03 20.54 1.15
C PRO A 94 8.82 19.25 0.91
N ASP A 95 9.45 18.67 1.94
CA ASP A 95 10.13 17.38 1.81
C ASP A 95 9.13 16.23 2.02
N VAL A 96 8.77 15.58 0.91
CA VAL A 96 7.86 14.43 0.91
C VAL A 96 8.37 13.28 1.79
N ARG A 97 9.69 13.10 1.91
CA ARG A 97 10.28 12.05 2.74
C ARG A 97 9.99 12.29 4.20
N LEU A 98 10.28 13.50 4.69
CA LEU A 98 10.05 13.88 6.08
C LEU A 98 8.56 13.78 6.42
N ARG A 99 7.69 14.25 5.52
CA ARG A 99 6.24 14.13 5.67
C ARG A 99 5.78 12.68 5.81
N ALA A 100 6.20 11.80 4.91
CA ALA A 100 5.79 10.39 4.93
C ALA A 100 6.24 9.70 6.23
N VAL A 101 7.48 9.93 6.66
CA VAL A 101 8.00 9.34 7.90
C VAL A 101 7.31 9.92 9.13
N ARG A 102 7.07 11.23 9.18
CA ARG A 102 6.38 11.91 10.29
C ARG A 102 4.97 11.36 10.49
N VAL A 103 4.22 11.14 9.40
CA VAL A 103 2.88 10.55 9.42
C VAL A 103 2.92 9.14 10.01
N LEU A 104 3.85 8.29 9.56
CA LEU A 104 4.01 6.93 10.09
C LEU A 104 4.47 6.93 11.56
N ALA A 105 5.45 7.77 11.92
CA ALA A 105 5.95 7.87 13.28
C ALA A 105 4.87 8.33 14.26
N ALA A 106 4.06 9.32 13.87
CA ALA A 106 2.92 9.77 14.67
C ALA A 106 1.87 8.67 14.84
N ALA A 107 1.52 7.97 13.75
CA ALA A 107 0.52 6.90 13.80
C ALA A 107 1.01 5.67 14.59
N LEU A 108 2.31 5.41 14.64
CA LEU A 108 2.93 4.39 15.50
C LEU A 108 3.01 4.81 16.98
N GLY A 109 2.63 6.04 17.32
CA GLY A 109 2.67 6.56 18.69
C GLY A 109 4.09 6.92 19.18
N LEU A 110 5.02 7.19 18.27
CA LEU A 110 6.40 7.54 18.64
C LEU A 110 6.47 8.96 19.19
N ALA A 111 7.31 9.14 20.21
CA ALA A 111 7.60 10.46 20.75
C ALA A 111 8.37 11.31 19.72
N ASP A 112 8.01 12.58 19.60
CA ASP A 112 8.60 13.54 18.66
C ASP A 112 8.73 13.02 17.21
N PRO A 113 7.61 12.83 16.48
CA PRO A 113 7.61 12.36 15.09
C PRO A 113 8.48 13.19 14.13
N GLU A 114 8.70 14.47 14.46
CA GLU A 114 9.54 15.40 13.69
C GLU A 114 11.03 15.06 13.83
N ALA A 115 11.50 14.82 15.06
CA ALA A 115 12.87 14.35 15.29
C ALA A 115 13.10 12.96 14.68
N VAL A 116 12.13 12.05 14.83
CA VAL A 116 12.19 10.72 14.20
C VAL A 116 12.34 10.84 12.68
N ALA A 117 11.54 11.70 12.03
CA ALA A 117 11.61 11.89 10.58
C ALA A 117 13.00 12.35 10.10
N ARG A 118 13.61 13.31 10.81
CA ARG A 118 14.97 13.81 10.50
C ARG A 118 16.04 12.73 10.64
N ASP A 119 16.00 11.96 11.73
CA ASP A 119 16.98 10.89 11.95
C ASP A 119 16.79 9.73 10.95
N VAL A 120 15.55 9.36 10.64
CA VAL A 120 15.25 8.34 9.61
C VAL A 120 15.75 8.77 8.23
N ALA A 121 15.55 10.04 7.84
CA ALA A 121 16.06 10.56 6.57
C ALA A 121 17.60 10.51 6.50
N THR A 122 18.29 10.78 7.61
CA THR A 122 19.75 10.60 7.73
C THR A 122 20.15 9.14 7.55
N VAL A 123 19.49 8.20 8.23
CA VAL A 123 19.77 6.77 8.10
C VAL A 123 19.51 6.26 6.68
N ALA A 124 18.42 6.69 6.04
CA ALA A 124 18.02 6.26 4.69
C ALA A 124 19.13 6.47 3.64
N ARG A 125 19.89 7.56 3.75
CA ARG A 125 21.01 7.89 2.85
C ARG A 125 22.12 6.84 2.86
N ALA A 126 22.42 6.27 4.02
CA ALA A 126 23.41 5.21 4.19
C ALA A 126 22.81 3.81 4.04
N TYR A 127 21.49 3.66 4.26
CA TYR A 127 20.80 2.38 4.35
C TYR A 127 20.81 1.58 3.05
N PHE A 128 20.86 2.23 1.87
CA PHE A 128 20.91 1.56 0.56
C PHE A 128 22.26 1.63 -0.17
N ALA A 129 23.31 2.21 0.44
CA ALA A 129 24.60 2.49 -0.23
C ALA A 129 25.27 1.29 -0.94
N ASP A 130 25.08 0.06 -0.44
CA ASP A 130 25.66 -1.16 -1.07
C ASP A 130 24.88 -1.64 -2.31
N ALA A 131 23.67 -1.10 -2.55
CA ALA A 131 22.84 -1.46 -3.70
C ALA A 131 23.09 -0.58 -4.94
N SER A 132 23.73 0.59 -4.79
CA SER A 132 23.96 1.54 -5.90
C SER A 132 25.32 1.40 -6.59
N GLU A 133 26.33 0.83 -5.93
CA GLU A 133 27.67 0.69 -6.52
C GLU A 133 27.85 -0.66 -7.23
N GLY A 134 28.43 -0.62 -8.44
CA GLY A 134 28.69 -1.80 -9.26
C GLY A 134 29.58 -2.82 -8.55
N VAL A 135 29.45 -4.08 -8.95
CA VAL A 135 30.25 -5.22 -8.46
C VAL A 135 31.74 -4.85 -8.56
N GLY A 136 32.39 -4.55 -7.44
CA GLY A 136 33.82 -4.24 -7.42
C GLY A 136 34.33 -3.27 -6.36
N ARG A 137 33.48 -2.53 -5.62
CA ARG A 137 33.91 -1.71 -4.47
C ARG A 137 32.97 -1.90 -3.29
N SER A 138 33.03 -3.07 -2.64
CA SER A 138 32.39 -3.27 -1.34
C SER A 138 33.23 -2.61 -0.25
N GLY A 139 33.02 -1.32 -0.04
CA GLY A 139 33.35 -0.67 1.22
C GLY A 139 32.14 0.16 1.57
N ALA A 140 31.24 -0.38 2.40
CA ALA A 140 30.22 0.42 3.05
C ALA A 140 30.96 1.61 3.67
N ARG A 141 30.78 2.79 3.09
CA ARG A 141 31.47 3.98 3.57
C ARG A 141 30.86 4.24 4.94
N GLU A 142 31.68 4.11 5.98
CA GLU A 142 31.25 4.44 7.34
C GLU A 142 30.65 5.84 7.32
N ASP A 143 29.41 5.96 7.78
CA ASP A 143 28.69 7.23 7.90
C ASP A 143 28.40 7.43 9.39
N PRO A 144 29.33 8.09 10.11
CA PRO A 144 29.21 8.26 11.56
C PRO A 144 27.94 9.00 11.98
N GLU A 145 27.39 9.87 11.12
CA GLU A 145 26.15 10.58 11.42
C GLU A 145 24.94 9.66 11.26
N ALA A 146 24.93 8.80 10.25
CA ALA A 146 23.91 7.75 10.13
C ALA A 146 23.97 6.75 11.29
N ASP A 147 25.16 6.36 11.75
CA ASP A 147 25.32 5.51 12.92
C ASP A 147 24.83 6.22 14.20
N ALA A 148 25.15 7.49 14.38
CA ALA A 148 24.63 8.30 15.48
C ALA A 148 23.10 8.44 15.43
N ALA A 149 22.52 8.59 14.24
CA ALA A 149 21.07 8.63 14.06
C ALA A 149 20.40 7.29 14.44
N VAL A 150 20.99 6.14 14.08
CA VAL A 150 20.49 4.82 14.56
C VAL A 150 20.53 4.77 16.09
N ALA A 151 21.63 5.21 16.71
CA ALA A 151 21.76 5.22 18.17
C ALA A 151 20.71 6.12 18.86
N ARG A 152 20.31 7.25 18.24
CA ARG A 152 19.22 8.12 18.72
C ARG A 152 17.84 7.51 18.54
N LEU A 153 17.59 6.85 17.41
CA LEU A 153 16.30 6.23 17.09
C LEU A 153 15.97 5.04 17.98
N LEU A 154 16.98 4.24 18.34
CA LEU A 154 16.78 3.03 19.14
C LEU A 154 15.95 3.21 20.41
N PRO A 155 16.33 4.11 21.35
CA PRO A 155 15.51 4.34 22.53
C PRO A 155 14.14 4.96 22.21
N ALA A 156 14.00 5.67 21.09
CA ALA A 156 12.73 6.29 20.67
C ALA A 156 11.73 5.28 20.08
N MET A 157 12.16 4.07 19.71
CA MET A 157 11.27 3.04 19.16
C MET A 157 10.47 2.27 20.22
N GLY A 158 10.72 2.49 21.51
CA GLY A 158 9.91 1.92 22.59
C GLY A 158 8.51 2.56 22.60
N GLY A 159 7.47 1.73 22.48
CA GLY A 159 6.08 2.19 22.63
C GLY A 159 5.73 2.51 24.10
N PRO A 160 4.52 3.04 24.37
CA PRO A 160 4.07 3.38 25.72
C PRO A 160 4.05 2.21 26.70
N ASP A 161 4.07 0.97 26.23
CA ASP A 161 4.05 -0.21 27.08
C ASP A 161 5.43 -0.67 27.57
N GLY A 162 6.54 -0.10 27.08
CA GLY A 162 7.85 -0.14 27.76
C GLY A 162 8.38 -1.48 28.31
N GLU A 163 7.79 -2.62 27.97
CA GLU A 163 8.30 -3.92 28.33
C GLU A 163 9.47 -4.19 27.39
N ALA A 164 10.67 -4.02 27.93
CA ALA A 164 11.84 -4.66 27.37
C ALA A 164 11.53 -6.16 27.39
N ASP A 165 11.18 -6.72 26.24
CA ASP A 165 11.00 -8.15 26.06
C ASP A 165 12.26 -8.89 26.55
N GLY A 166 12.09 -9.81 27.49
CA GLY A 166 13.04 -10.89 27.78
C GLY A 166 13.72 -10.89 29.15
N GLU A 167 13.72 -12.08 29.79
CA GLU A 167 14.77 -12.44 30.77
C GLU A 167 16.16 -12.29 30.11
N PRO A 168 17.22 -11.96 30.87
CA PRO A 168 18.52 -11.54 30.34
C PRO A 168 19.26 -12.48 29.38
N ASP A 169 18.75 -13.69 29.14
CA ASP A 169 19.44 -14.75 28.40
C ASP A 169 18.76 -15.17 27.08
N GLU A 170 17.56 -14.68 26.70
CA GLU A 170 16.86 -15.19 25.51
C GLU A 170 16.05 -14.12 24.72
N GLU A 171 16.70 -13.12 24.14
CA GLU A 171 16.25 -12.43 22.90
C GLU A 171 17.39 -11.53 22.37
N PRO A 172 17.60 -11.37 21.05
CA PRO A 172 18.54 -10.37 20.57
C PRO A 172 17.92 -8.98 20.81
N VAL A 173 18.30 -8.37 21.94
CA VAL A 173 17.93 -7.03 22.39
C VAL A 173 17.83 -6.06 21.19
N GLY A 174 16.61 -5.60 20.91
CA GLY A 174 16.35 -4.56 19.91
C GLY A 174 15.92 -5.02 18.51
N GLU A 175 15.60 -6.30 18.25
CA GLU A 175 15.09 -6.74 16.95
C GLU A 175 13.75 -6.06 16.57
N THR A 176 12.84 -5.85 17.51
CA THR A 176 11.60 -5.07 17.33
C THR A 176 11.90 -3.63 16.93
N ALA A 177 12.77 -2.94 17.67
CA ALA A 177 13.20 -1.58 17.36
C ALA A 177 13.88 -1.49 15.98
N ALA A 178 14.75 -2.46 15.65
CA ALA A 178 15.42 -2.52 14.35
C ALA A 178 14.40 -2.62 13.20
N ASN A 179 13.41 -3.51 13.31
CA ASN A 179 12.40 -3.70 12.27
C ASN A 179 11.45 -2.50 12.14
N ARG A 180 11.16 -1.80 13.23
CA ARG A 180 10.42 -0.53 13.20
C ARG A 180 11.20 0.60 12.53
N ILE A 181 12.50 0.76 12.86
CA ILE A 181 13.39 1.70 12.15
C ILE A 181 13.45 1.31 10.66
N GLY A 182 13.62 0.02 10.38
CA GLY A 182 13.66 -0.51 9.01
C GLY A 182 12.36 -0.26 8.23
N LEU A 183 11.20 -0.27 8.88
CA LEU A 183 9.92 0.11 8.30
C LEU A 183 9.91 1.59 7.89
N LEU A 184 10.26 2.49 8.82
CA LEU A 184 10.29 3.94 8.56
C LEU A 184 11.30 4.32 7.48
N VAL A 185 12.50 3.74 7.53
CA VAL A 185 13.57 3.97 6.53
C VAL A 185 13.14 3.49 5.14
N GLN A 186 12.49 2.32 5.04
CA GLN A 186 12.01 1.81 3.74
C GLN A 186 10.83 2.61 3.19
N ALA A 187 10.01 3.24 4.04
CA ALA A 187 8.92 4.10 3.61
C ALA A 187 9.41 5.47 3.11
N CYS A 188 10.51 5.97 3.65
CA CYS A 188 11.10 7.30 3.40
C CYS A 188 11.27 7.62 1.90
N ASP A 189 12.30 7.06 1.25
CA ASP A 189 12.60 7.36 -0.16
C ASP A 189 11.59 6.71 -1.12
N ALA A 190 11.06 5.53 -0.79
CA ALA A 190 10.15 4.82 -1.67
C ALA A 190 8.83 5.56 -1.87
N THR A 191 8.26 6.12 -0.80
CA THR A 191 7.01 6.91 -0.89
C THR A 191 7.25 8.24 -1.58
N ALA A 192 8.40 8.89 -1.32
CA ALA A 192 8.76 10.12 -2.01
C ALA A 192 8.93 9.92 -3.52
N ALA A 193 9.64 8.86 -3.93
CA ALA A 193 9.79 8.52 -5.34
C ALA A 193 8.44 8.22 -6.01
N LEU A 194 7.52 7.56 -5.31
CA LEU A 194 6.16 7.32 -5.80
C LEU A 194 5.37 8.61 -6.02
N VAL A 195 5.41 9.54 -5.06
CA VAL A 195 4.74 10.85 -5.16
C VAL A 195 5.34 11.69 -6.29
N ASP A 196 6.66 11.73 -6.40
CA ASP A 196 7.34 12.53 -7.43
C ASP A 196 7.06 11.99 -8.83
N ALA A 197 7.08 10.65 -9.01
CA ALA A 197 6.69 10.02 -10.26
C ALA A 197 5.22 10.32 -10.61
N ALA A 198 4.31 10.33 -9.62
CA ALA A 198 2.92 10.70 -9.83
C ALA A 198 2.73 12.17 -10.22
N ARG A 199 3.45 13.10 -9.60
CA ARG A 199 3.45 14.51 -10.01
C ARG A 199 3.91 14.67 -11.46
N GLY A 200 4.94 13.93 -11.88
CA GLY A 200 5.42 13.92 -13.27
C GLY A 200 4.39 13.40 -14.28
N ASN A 201 3.46 12.55 -13.86
CA ASN A 201 2.44 11.89 -14.69
C ASN A 201 1.03 12.43 -14.45
N GLY A 202 0.88 13.71 -14.08
CA GLY A 202 -0.44 14.36 -13.94
C GLY A 202 -1.26 13.90 -12.73
N GLY A 203 -0.61 13.31 -11.73
CA GLY A 203 -1.21 12.91 -10.44
C GLY A 203 -1.74 11.47 -10.37
N GLY A 204 -1.71 10.70 -11.46
CA GLY A 204 -2.29 9.35 -11.50
C GLY A 204 -1.36 8.26 -10.94
N LEU A 205 -1.54 7.86 -9.67
CA LEU A 205 -0.76 6.75 -9.07
C LEU A 205 -0.90 5.43 -9.84
N ALA A 206 -2.11 5.10 -10.31
CA ALA A 206 -2.34 3.87 -11.09
C ALA A 206 -1.58 3.88 -12.44
N ALA A 207 -1.43 5.07 -13.06
CA ALA A 207 -0.65 5.22 -14.29
C ALA A 207 0.84 5.03 -14.03
N VAL A 208 1.36 5.68 -12.98
CA VAL A 208 2.77 5.55 -12.56
C VAL A 208 3.16 4.11 -12.31
N LEU A 209 2.36 3.36 -11.55
CA LEU A 209 2.68 1.97 -11.23
C LEU A 209 2.73 1.06 -12.47
N ARG A 210 2.00 1.42 -13.53
CA ARG A 210 1.96 0.67 -14.79
C ARG A 210 3.04 1.10 -15.76
N GLU A 211 3.29 2.40 -15.88
CA GLU A 211 4.03 3.00 -17.00
C GLU A 211 5.41 3.54 -16.59
N ASP A 212 5.57 3.99 -15.35
CA ASP A 212 6.83 4.56 -14.84
C ASP A 212 7.06 4.15 -13.38
N PRO A 213 7.28 2.84 -13.12
CA PRO A 213 7.43 2.33 -11.76
C PRO A 213 8.69 2.94 -11.10
N PRO A 214 8.57 3.57 -9.91
CA PRO A 214 9.70 4.22 -9.25
C PRO A 214 10.80 3.23 -8.85
N LEU A 215 10.43 1.96 -8.62
CA LEU A 215 11.38 0.88 -8.40
C LEU A 215 11.66 0.14 -9.70
N ARG A 216 12.78 0.48 -10.34
CA ARG A 216 13.13 -0.05 -11.67
C ARG A 216 13.77 -1.42 -11.66
N ALA A 217 14.48 -1.78 -10.58
CA ALA A 217 15.17 -3.06 -10.50
C ALA A 217 15.26 -3.58 -9.07
N MET A 218 15.33 -4.91 -8.92
CA MET A 218 15.65 -5.60 -7.68
C MET A 218 16.88 -6.48 -7.86
N ARG A 219 17.60 -6.75 -6.77
CA ARG A 219 18.77 -7.65 -6.76
C ARG A 219 18.54 -8.85 -5.84
N ARG A 220 19.05 -9.99 -6.25
CA ARG A 220 19.06 -11.25 -5.50
C ARG A 220 20.44 -11.92 -5.58
N LEU A 221 20.70 -12.81 -4.63
CA LEU A 221 21.84 -13.71 -4.63
C LEU A 221 21.33 -15.14 -4.68
N ALA A 222 21.88 -15.96 -5.57
CA ALA A 222 21.61 -17.38 -5.59
C ALA A 222 22.34 -18.06 -4.42
N ALA A 223 21.63 -18.32 -3.31
CA ALA A 223 22.18 -19.02 -2.15
C ALA A 223 22.52 -20.49 -2.45
N ARG A 224 21.84 -21.07 -3.45
CA ARG A 224 22.08 -22.40 -4.00
C ARG A 224 21.78 -22.37 -5.50
N ALA A 225 22.30 -23.35 -6.24
CA ALA A 225 22.01 -23.47 -7.67
C ALA A 225 20.51 -23.67 -7.89
N THR A 226 19.96 -23.02 -8.91
CA THR A 226 18.55 -23.06 -9.29
C THR A 226 18.37 -22.80 -10.79
N GLU A 227 17.12 -22.73 -11.26
CA GLU A 227 16.76 -22.43 -12.65
C GLU A 227 15.59 -21.44 -12.68
N VAL A 228 15.68 -20.43 -13.55
CA VAL A 228 14.60 -19.46 -13.80
C VAL A 228 14.37 -19.40 -15.30
N GLY A 229 13.13 -19.64 -15.75
CA GLY A 229 12.79 -19.54 -17.18
C GLY A 229 13.59 -20.47 -18.10
N GLY A 230 14.04 -21.63 -17.59
CA GLY A 230 14.94 -22.53 -18.32
C GLY A 230 16.42 -22.11 -18.30
N VAL A 231 16.78 -21.03 -17.61
CA VAL A 231 18.15 -20.55 -17.46
C VAL A 231 18.73 -21.04 -16.14
N ALA A 232 19.79 -21.84 -16.21
CA ALA A 232 20.52 -22.28 -15.03
C ALA A 232 21.20 -21.10 -14.32
N VAL A 233 20.97 -20.98 -13.01
CA VAL A 233 21.54 -19.97 -12.13
C VAL A 233 22.44 -20.66 -11.10
N PRO A 234 23.77 -20.65 -11.26
CA PRO A 234 24.69 -21.23 -10.30
C PRO A 234 24.61 -20.59 -8.90
N ALA A 235 25.03 -21.32 -7.87
CA ALA A 235 25.18 -20.76 -6.53
C ALA A 235 26.23 -19.62 -6.55
N GLY A 236 25.96 -18.54 -5.80
CA GLY A 236 26.79 -17.34 -5.74
C GLY A 236 26.55 -16.33 -6.85
N THR A 237 25.70 -16.65 -7.85
CA THR A 237 25.34 -15.72 -8.93
C THR A 237 24.52 -14.54 -8.42
N HIS A 238 24.91 -13.34 -8.83
CA HIS A 238 24.10 -12.14 -8.62
C HIS A 238 23.02 -12.07 -9.70
N VAL A 239 21.77 -11.91 -9.26
CA VAL A 239 20.62 -11.81 -10.17
C VAL A 239 20.04 -10.40 -10.08
N VAL A 240 19.87 -9.75 -11.23
CA VAL A 240 19.18 -8.48 -11.39
C VAL A 240 17.82 -8.77 -12.01
N LEU A 241 16.76 -8.26 -11.39
CA LEU A 241 15.40 -8.33 -11.90
C LEU A 241 15.06 -6.93 -12.42
N ASP A 242 14.95 -6.79 -13.73
CA ASP A 242 14.53 -5.54 -14.38
C ASP A 242 13.01 -5.43 -14.29
N LEU A 243 12.54 -4.73 -13.25
CA LEU A 243 11.12 -4.58 -12.97
C LEU A 243 10.45 -3.63 -13.94
N ALA A 244 11.16 -2.60 -14.42
CA ALA A 244 10.61 -1.67 -15.39
C ALA A 244 10.30 -2.37 -16.72
N ALA A 245 11.23 -3.20 -17.20
CA ALA A 245 11.00 -4.02 -18.39
C ALA A 245 9.87 -5.05 -18.18
N ALA A 246 9.88 -5.75 -17.04
CA ALA A 246 8.88 -6.77 -16.72
C ALA A 246 7.48 -6.18 -16.51
N GLN A 247 7.37 -4.96 -15.98
CA GLN A 247 6.10 -4.28 -15.74
C GLN A 247 5.34 -4.00 -17.04
N ALA A 248 6.04 -3.78 -18.16
CA ALA A 248 5.42 -3.55 -19.46
C ALA A 248 4.71 -4.81 -20.02
N GLU A 249 5.09 -6.01 -19.55
CA GLU A 249 4.46 -7.29 -19.89
C GLU A 249 3.46 -7.77 -18.82
N ALA A 250 3.32 -7.04 -17.71
CA ALA A 250 2.51 -7.46 -16.58
C ALA A 250 0.99 -7.39 -16.91
N PRO A 251 0.18 -8.32 -16.37
CA PRO A 251 -1.27 -8.22 -16.47
C PRO A 251 -1.82 -6.93 -15.85
N ASP A 252 -2.96 -6.48 -16.35
CA ASP A 252 -3.66 -5.32 -15.80
C ASP A 252 -3.92 -5.49 -14.29
N GLY A 253 -3.68 -4.42 -13.53
CA GLY A 253 -3.83 -4.41 -12.08
C GLY A 253 -2.64 -4.96 -11.28
N VAL A 254 -1.62 -5.52 -11.94
CA VAL A 254 -0.39 -5.98 -11.27
C VAL A 254 0.68 -4.88 -11.28
N ALA A 255 1.23 -4.58 -10.11
CA ALA A 255 2.30 -3.59 -9.94
C ALA A 255 3.54 -4.21 -9.27
N LEU A 256 4.54 -4.59 -10.08
CA LEU A 256 5.79 -5.20 -9.63
C LEU A 256 6.65 -4.28 -8.74
N THR A 257 6.37 -2.97 -8.74
CA THR A 257 6.95 -2.01 -7.76
C THR A 257 6.77 -2.50 -6.32
N PHE A 258 5.67 -3.18 -6.03
CA PHE A 258 5.37 -3.74 -4.71
C PHE A 258 5.73 -5.23 -4.58
N GLY A 259 6.52 -5.77 -5.51
CA GLY A 259 6.89 -7.19 -5.56
C GLY A 259 5.80 -8.07 -6.18
N ALA A 260 5.94 -9.38 -5.96
CA ALA A 260 5.02 -10.40 -6.44
C ALA A 260 4.85 -11.51 -5.39
N PRO A 261 3.76 -12.31 -5.43
CA PRO A 261 3.64 -13.48 -4.57
C PRO A 261 4.87 -14.40 -4.65
N PRO A 262 5.32 -14.99 -3.53
CA PRO A 262 4.74 -14.94 -2.19
C PRO A 262 5.22 -13.75 -1.34
N ARG A 263 6.03 -12.83 -1.89
CA ARG A 263 6.71 -11.76 -1.13
C ARG A 263 6.30 -10.37 -1.64
N LEU A 264 5.05 -10.02 -1.40
CA LEU A 264 4.52 -8.67 -1.61
C LEU A 264 5.04 -7.71 -0.53
N CYS A 265 5.19 -6.45 -0.92
CA CYS A 265 5.48 -5.35 -0.02
C CYS A 265 4.37 -5.25 1.04
N PRO A 266 4.67 -5.43 2.33
CA PRO A 266 3.65 -5.43 3.37
C PRO A 266 3.05 -4.03 3.58
N GLY A 267 3.80 -2.97 3.27
CA GLY A 267 3.34 -1.58 3.38
C GLY A 267 2.69 -1.00 2.12
N ARG A 268 2.28 -1.83 1.15
CA ARG A 268 1.68 -1.35 -0.12
C ARG A 268 0.51 -0.40 0.11
N SER A 269 -0.49 -0.83 0.89
CA SER A 269 -1.68 -0.03 1.18
C SER A 269 -1.34 1.28 1.89
N HIS A 270 -0.39 1.26 2.83
CA HIS A 270 0.03 2.41 3.60
C HIS A 270 0.78 3.42 2.74
N ALA A 271 1.69 2.96 1.88
CA ALA A 271 2.43 3.82 0.96
C ALA A 271 1.50 4.52 -0.05
N LEU A 272 0.53 3.78 -0.62
CA LEU A 272 -0.46 4.35 -1.53
C LEU A 272 -1.33 5.40 -0.83
N ALA A 273 -1.85 5.08 0.35
CA ALA A 273 -2.65 6.01 1.14
C ALA A 273 -1.89 7.30 1.49
N ILE A 274 -0.63 7.20 1.93
CA ILE A 274 0.19 8.38 2.20
C ILE A 274 0.42 9.18 0.91
N ALA A 275 0.79 8.52 -0.19
CA ALA A 275 1.02 9.20 -1.46
C ALA A 275 -0.24 9.93 -1.97
N GLU A 276 -1.41 9.31 -1.89
CA GLU A 276 -2.70 9.93 -2.21
C GLU A 276 -2.97 11.17 -1.35
N GLY A 277 -2.74 11.07 -0.04
CA GLY A 277 -2.90 12.20 0.88
C GLY A 277 -2.01 13.38 0.50
N ILE A 278 -0.76 13.12 0.11
CA ILE A 278 0.20 14.15 -0.29
C ILE A 278 -0.17 14.77 -1.65
N LEU A 279 -0.57 13.95 -2.62
CA LEU A 279 -0.89 14.39 -3.98
C LEU A 279 -2.19 15.19 -4.05
N PHE A 280 -3.20 14.78 -3.30
CA PHE A 280 -4.57 15.29 -3.41
C PHE A 280 -5.03 16.12 -2.20
N GLY A 281 -4.16 16.26 -1.18
CA GLY A 281 -4.41 17.01 0.05
C GLY A 281 -3.99 18.48 0.01
N ALA A 282 -3.40 18.96 -1.08
CA ALA A 282 -3.09 20.38 -1.28
C ALA A 282 -4.16 21.01 -2.19
N SER A 283 -4.99 21.89 -1.62
CA SER A 283 -5.57 22.99 -2.40
C SER A 283 -4.44 23.97 -2.75
N ASP A 284 -4.51 24.54 -3.94
CA ASP A 284 -3.50 25.42 -4.53
C ASP A 284 -3.35 26.72 -3.68
N PRO A 285 -2.12 27.20 -3.37
CA PRO A 285 -1.92 28.45 -2.62
C PRO A 285 -2.52 29.71 -3.27
N ALA A 286 -2.99 29.65 -4.52
CA ALA A 286 -3.70 30.75 -5.17
C ALA A 286 -5.10 31.03 -4.57
N ASP A 287 -5.71 30.07 -3.87
CA ASP A 287 -7.07 30.20 -3.33
C ASP A 287 -7.11 30.86 -1.93
N LEU A 288 -5.96 31.11 -1.30
CA LEU A 288 -5.89 31.76 0.02
C LEU A 288 -5.73 33.29 -0.06
N GLU A 289 -5.34 33.86 -1.21
CA GLU A 289 -5.21 35.31 -1.39
C GLU A 289 -6.50 35.99 -1.89
N THR A 290 -7.53 35.24 -2.27
CA THR A 290 -8.82 35.79 -2.76
C THR A 290 -9.83 36.06 -1.64
N ALA A 291 -9.56 35.62 -0.40
CA ALA A 291 -10.43 35.81 0.75
C ALA A 291 -10.50 37.27 1.28
N ASP A 292 -9.69 38.19 0.72
CA ASP A 292 -9.62 39.60 1.15
C ASP A 292 -9.98 40.62 0.04
N ARG A 293 -10.77 40.21 -0.97
CA ARG A 293 -11.30 41.14 -1.99
C ARG A 293 -12.82 41.22 -1.95
N ASP A 294 -13.30 42.47 -1.88
CA ASP A 294 -14.71 42.87 -1.97
C ASP A 294 -15.42 42.23 -3.18
N PRO A 295 -16.66 41.73 -3.03
CA PRO A 295 -17.33 40.87 -4.01
C PRO A 295 -17.96 41.63 -5.20
N ALA A 296 -17.38 42.76 -5.60
CA ALA A 296 -17.98 43.65 -6.59
C ALA A 296 -17.02 44.02 -7.74
N ASP A 297 -16.29 43.06 -8.30
CA ASP A 297 -15.89 43.09 -9.72
C ASP A 297 -15.18 41.79 -10.11
N SER A 298 -15.79 40.96 -10.95
CA SER A 298 -15.14 40.32 -12.11
C SER A 298 -16.02 39.22 -12.72
N ASP A 299 -16.69 39.59 -13.82
CA ASP A 299 -17.08 38.68 -14.89
C ASP A 299 -15.81 38.18 -15.61
N ALA A 300 -15.48 36.89 -15.52
CA ALA A 300 -14.88 36.09 -16.62
C ALA A 300 -14.71 34.60 -16.24
N PRO A 301 -14.90 33.65 -17.19
CA PRO A 301 -14.94 32.22 -16.90
C PRO A 301 -13.59 31.53 -17.14
N THR A 302 -13.21 30.63 -16.24
CA THR A 302 -12.17 29.62 -16.49
C THR A 302 -12.66 28.25 -16.03
N GLY A 303 -13.07 27.39 -16.96
CA GLY A 303 -13.14 25.94 -16.74
C GLY A 303 -11.73 25.35 -16.61
N ARG A 304 -11.51 24.12 -16.11
CA ARG A 304 -12.34 22.92 -16.27
C ARG A 304 -11.75 21.78 -15.42
N GLY A 305 -12.56 21.20 -14.55
CA GLY A 305 -12.47 19.80 -14.08
C GLY A 305 -13.90 19.31 -13.99
N ALA A 306 -14.28 18.28 -14.76
CA ALA A 306 -15.67 17.97 -15.10
C ALA A 306 -16.60 17.92 -13.87
N ASP A 307 -17.49 18.91 -13.79
CA ASP A 307 -18.56 19.04 -12.81
C ASP A 307 -19.63 18.02 -13.18
N VAL A 308 -19.61 16.88 -12.49
CA VAL A 308 -20.69 15.89 -12.56
C VAL A 308 -21.90 16.59 -11.95
N ASP A 309 -22.99 16.73 -12.71
CA ASP A 309 -24.20 17.38 -12.22
C ASP A 309 -24.65 16.68 -10.92
N LYS A 310 -25.20 17.40 -9.95
CA LYS A 310 -25.72 16.83 -8.70
C LYS A 310 -26.71 15.69 -8.97
N ALA A 311 -27.47 15.78 -10.07
CA ALA A 311 -28.33 14.70 -10.53
C ALA A 311 -27.55 13.43 -10.88
N GLU A 312 -26.44 13.54 -11.60
CA GLU A 312 -25.53 12.43 -11.92
C GLU A 312 -24.83 11.91 -10.65
N LEU A 313 -24.40 12.81 -9.77
CA LEU A 313 -23.77 12.47 -8.50
C LEU A 313 -24.70 11.61 -7.62
N ALA A 314 -26.00 11.91 -7.62
CA ALA A 314 -27.00 11.14 -6.88
C ALA A 314 -27.21 9.70 -7.42
N LEU A 315 -26.76 9.41 -8.65
CA LEU A 315 -26.87 8.09 -9.28
C LEU A 315 -25.66 7.18 -9.02
N LEU A 316 -24.50 7.72 -8.66
CA LEU A 316 -23.27 6.93 -8.50
C LEU A 316 -23.42 5.76 -7.50
N VAL A 317 -24.04 6.00 -6.35
CA VAL A 317 -24.25 4.95 -5.34
C VAL A 317 -25.29 3.91 -5.79
N PRO A 318 -26.46 4.29 -6.32
CA PRO A 318 -27.37 3.35 -6.98
C PRO A 318 -26.73 2.49 -8.06
N GLU A 319 -25.92 3.08 -8.93
CA GLU A 319 -25.24 2.37 -10.02
C GLU A 319 -24.20 1.37 -9.49
N MET A 320 -23.38 1.79 -8.51
CA MET A 320 -22.46 0.89 -7.82
C MET A 320 -23.21 -0.28 -7.15
N VAL A 321 -24.31 -0.01 -6.45
CA VAL A 321 -25.08 -1.08 -5.80
C VAL A 321 -25.72 -2.01 -6.84
N ALA A 322 -26.19 -1.50 -7.97
CA ALA A 322 -26.69 -2.33 -9.05
C ALA A 322 -25.60 -3.27 -9.60
N HIS A 323 -24.38 -2.77 -9.78
CA HIS A 323 -23.22 -3.57 -10.17
C HIS A 323 -22.88 -4.65 -9.13
N VAL A 324 -22.81 -4.29 -7.85
CA VAL A 324 -22.59 -5.24 -6.75
C VAL A 324 -23.66 -6.35 -6.75
N LEU A 325 -24.94 -6.00 -6.91
CA LEU A 325 -26.03 -6.98 -6.92
C LEU A 325 -26.03 -7.86 -8.18
N ALA A 326 -25.53 -7.35 -9.30
CA ALA A 326 -25.34 -8.15 -10.52
C ALA A 326 -24.27 -9.22 -10.31
N LEU A 327 -23.12 -8.87 -9.72
CA LEU A 327 -22.09 -9.84 -9.34
C LEU A 327 -22.62 -10.81 -8.28
N ALA A 328 -23.29 -10.31 -7.25
CA ALA A 328 -23.84 -11.12 -6.16
C ALA A 328 -24.84 -12.18 -6.64
N ALA A 329 -25.55 -11.92 -7.74
CA ALA A 329 -26.45 -12.90 -8.35
C ALA A 329 -25.73 -14.18 -8.82
N THR A 330 -24.42 -14.09 -9.07
CA THR A 330 -23.58 -15.22 -9.51
C THR A 330 -23.02 -16.01 -8.32
N TRP A 331 -22.96 -15.39 -7.14
CA TRP A 331 -22.28 -15.94 -5.96
C TRP A 331 -23.01 -17.09 -5.29
N THR A 332 -24.25 -17.39 -5.69
CA THR A 332 -24.92 -18.63 -5.28
C THR A 332 -24.20 -19.90 -5.75
N ASN A 333 -23.28 -19.75 -6.72
CA ASN A 333 -22.42 -20.82 -7.22
C ASN A 333 -21.04 -20.87 -6.52
N TRP A 334 -20.81 -20.06 -5.49
CA TRP A 334 -19.52 -19.99 -4.81
C TRP A 334 -19.14 -21.36 -4.22
N ASP A 335 -17.91 -21.79 -4.49
CA ASP A 335 -17.37 -23.12 -4.12
C ASP A 335 -16.90 -23.20 -2.65
N GLY A 336 -17.10 -22.12 -1.89
CA GLY A 336 -16.68 -21.99 -0.50
C GLY A 336 -15.21 -21.63 -0.31
N ARG A 337 -14.45 -21.37 -1.39
CA ARG A 337 -13.04 -20.97 -1.30
C ARG A 337 -12.92 -19.44 -1.27
N PRO A 338 -12.37 -18.86 -0.18
CA PRO A 338 -12.15 -17.42 -0.13
C PRO A 338 -11.15 -16.94 -1.18
N VAL A 339 -11.40 -15.75 -1.74
CA VAL A 339 -10.47 -15.09 -2.67
C VAL A 339 -9.54 -14.21 -1.86
N VAL A 340 -8.23 -14.30 -2.11
CA VAL A 340 -7.26 -13.38 -1.53
C VAL A 340 -6.87 -12.39 -2.61
N ASN A 341 -7.14 -11.10 -2.38
CA ASN A 341 -6.83 -10.07 -3.35
C ASN A 341 -5.31 -9.76 -3.36
N ALA A 342 -4.90 -8.86 -4.25
CA ALA A 342 -3.50 -8.41 -4.35
C ALA A 342 -2.95 -7.74 -3.08
N ASP A 343 -3.81 -7.30 -2.15
CA ASP A 343 -3.44 -6.72 -0.86
C ASP A 343 -3.36 -7.76 0.27
N GLY A 344 -3.49 -9.05 -0.04
CA GLY A 344 -3.50 -10.13 0.96
C GLY A 344 -4.78 -10.20 1.78
N ARG A 345 -5.80 -9.39 1.44
CA ARG A 345 -7.10 -9.40 2.12
C ARG A 345 -7.97 -10.51 1.57
N THR A 346 -8.55 -11.27 2.48
CA THR A 346 -9.50 -12.33 2.16
C THR A 346 -10.89 -11.74 1.92
N TYR A 347 -11.54 -12.16 0.85
CA TYR A 347 -12.90 -11.83 0.48
C TYR A 347 -13.72 -13.09 0.22
N THR A 348 -14.98 -13.01 0.62
CA THR A 348 -16.04 -13.98 0.38
C THR A 348 -17.28 -13.21 -0.05
N PRO A 349 -18.28 -13.87 -0.65
CA PRO A 349 -19.55 -13.22 -0.99
C PRO A 349 -20.18 -12.45 0.19
N HIS A 350 -20.29 -13.09 1.36
CA HIS A 350 -20.84 -12.45 2.56
C HIS A 350 -20.01 -11.26 3.03
N LYS A 351 -18.68 -11.39 3.05
CA LYS A 351 -17.81 -10.28 3.42
C LYS A 351 -17.94 -9.11 2.46
N ALA A 352 -18.04 -9.36 1.16
CA ALA A 352 -18.21 -8.32 0.15
C ALA A 352 -19.53 -7.56 0.36
N VAL A 353 -20.66 -8.26 0.51
CA VAL A 353 -21.96 -7.62 0.80
C VAL A 353 -21.90 -6.82 2.10
N ARG A 354 -21.35 -7.39 3.16
CA ARG A 354 -21.19 -6.73 4.46
C ARG A 354 -20.34 -5.47 4.34
N ARG A 355 -19.20 -5.52 3.65
CA ARG A 355 -18.31 -4.36 3.48
C ARG A 355 -18.93 -3.23 2.68
N VAL A 356 -19.69 -3.54 1.63
CA VAL A 356 -20.45 -2.53 0.90
C VAL A 356 -21.49 -1.89 1.82
N ALA A 357 -22.24 -2.68 2.59
CA ALA A 357 -23.23 -2.16 3.53
C ALA A 357 -22.60 -1.30 4.64
N ASP A 358 -21.54 -1.79 5.28
CA ASP A 358 -20.80 -1.09 6.33
C ASP A 358 -20.29 0.25 5.79
N HIS A 359 -19.57 0.26 4.66
CA HIS A 359 -18.99 1.48 4.10
C HIS A 359 -20.04 2.52 3.70
N LEU A 360 -21.19 2.07 3.19
CA LEU A 360 -22.35 2.93 2.91
C LEU A 360 -22.98 3.48 4.20
N LEU A 361 -23.03 2.72 5.28
CA LEU A 361 -23.58 3.18 6.56
C LEU A 361 -22.62 4.15 7.26
N ASP A 362 -21.32 3.86 7.26
CA ASP A 362 -20.29 4.66 7.92
C ASP A 362 -20.28 6.09 7.36
N HIS A 363 -20.21 6.23 6.03
CA HIS A 363 -20.21 7.56 5.41
C HIS A 363 -21.58 8.23 5.39
N LEU A 364 -22.67 7.47 5.50
CA LEU A 364 -23.98 8.06 5.69
C LEU A 364 -24.05 8.68 7.09
N ALA A 365 -23.60 7.96 8.12
CA ALA A 365 -23.52 8.49 9.48
C ALA A 365 -22.60 9.72 9.57
N GLU A 366 -21.45 9.69 8.87
CA GLU A 366 -20.56 10.86 8.76
C GLU A 366 -21.29 12.08 8.18
N LEU A 367 -22.00 11.89 7.06
CA LEU A 367 -22.76 12.95 6.40
C LEU A 367 -23.88 13.49 7.29
N GLU A 368 -24.61 12.62 7.99
CA GLU A 368 -25.66 13.01 8.93
C GLU A 368 -25.12 13.84 10.10
N ALA A 369 -24.05 13.37 10.75
CA ALA A 369 -23.42 14.07 11.87
C ALA A 369 -22.95 15.47 11.46
N ARG A 370 -22.27 15.56 10.31
CA ARG A 370 -21.76 16.84 9.77
C ARG A 370 -22.87 17.82 9.42
N LEU A 371 -23.98 17.33 8.86
CA LEU A 371 -25.16 18.17 8.61
C LEU A 371 -25.84 18.64 9.91
N ALA A 372 -25.77 17.85 10.98
CA ALA A 372 -26.27 18.22 12.30
C ALA A 372 -25.31 19.16 13.08
N GLY A 373 -24.08 19.37 12.58
CA GLY A 373 -23.04 20.10 13.30
C GLY A 373 -22.44 19.31 14.47
N GLU A 374 -22.60 17.98 14.46
CA GLU A 374 -22.13 17.06 15.47
C GLU A 374 -20.78 16.44 15.06
N PRO A 375 -19.93 16.03 16.02
CA PRO A 375 -18.71 15.30 15.71
C PRO A 375 -19.03 13.94 15.07
N THR A 376 -18.19 13.53 14.12
CA THR A 376 -18.30 12.22 13.48
C THR A 376 -17.80 11.13 14.41
N GLU A 377 -18.51 10.00 14.45
CA GLU A 377 -18.07 8.80 15.18
C GLU A 377 -16.94 8.09 14.41
N PRO A 378 -15.77 7.82 15.04
CA PRO A 378 -14.67 7.12 14.37
C PRO A 378 -14.98 5.63 14.12
N ASP A 379 -14.52 5.09 12.98
CA ASP A 379 -14.53 3.63 12.76
C ASP A 379 -13.44 2.96 13.61
N HIS A 380 -13.87 2.22 14.63
CA HIS A 380 -13.01 1.40 15.49
C HIS A 380 -12.97 -0.08 15.10
N TRP A 381 -13.86 -0.51 14.21
CA TRP A 381 -14.04 -1.92 13.86
C TRP A 381 -13.13 -2.34 12.71
N HIS A 382 -12.78 -1.42 11.81
CA HIS A 382 -11.88 -1.66 10.68
C HIS A 382 -12.28 -2.90 9.87
N ALA A 383 -13.57 -2.96 9.51
CA ALA A 383 -14.24 -4.20 9.11
C ALA A 383 -13.60 -4.91 7.89
N SER A 384 -12.79 -4.21 7.08
CA SER A 384 -12.06 -4.78 5.95
C SER A 384 -10.99 -5.80 6.37
N ASN A 385 -10.37 -5.60 7.54
CA ASN A 385 -9.28 -6.45 8.05
C ASN A 385 -9.81 -7.72 8.71
N VAL A 386 -11.09 -7.76 9.08
CA VAL A 386 -11.70 -8.91 9.77
C VAL A 386 -12.49 -9.77 8.78
N THR A 387 -12.23 -11.08 8.81
CA THR A 387 -13.08 -12.10 8.19
C THR A 387 -13.66 -12.95 9.32
N THR A 388 -14.96 -12.84 9.53
CA THR A 388 -15.68 -13.52 10.60
C THR A 388 -16.11 -14.94 10.16
N PRO A 389 -16.47 -15.83 11.09
CA PRO A 389 -17.06 -17.12 10.73
C PRO A 389 -18.34 -17.01 9.89
N ALA A 390 -19.15 -15.95 10.10
CA ALA A 390 -20.34 -15.70 9.29
C ALA A 390 -19.99 -15.39 7.83
N ASP A 391 -18.86 -14.71 7.60
CA ASP A 391 -18.39 -14.39 6.25
C ASP A 391 -18.00 -15.66 5.46
N LEU A 392 -17.70 -16.77 6.13
CA LEU A 392 -17.28 -18.04 5.51
C LEU A 392 -18.47 -18.97 5.19
N ALA A 393 -19.70 -18.60 5.56
CA ALA A 393 -20.88 -19.42 5.27
C ALA A 393 -21.15 -19.49 3.76
N PRO A 394 -21.78 -20.57 3.24
CA PRO A 394 -22.26 -20.59 1.86
C PRO A 394 -23.15 -19.37 1.57
N PHE A 395 -23.07 -18.85 0.34
CA PHE A 395 -23.93 -17.76 -0.11
C PHE A 395 -25.12 -18.35 -0.87
N THR A 396 -26.32 -18.21 -0.32
CA THR A 396 -27.54 -18.86 -0.82
C THR A 396 -28.44 -17.87 -1.55
N ALA A 397 -29.50 -18.38 -2.20
CA ALA A 397 -30.52 -17.54 -2.81
C ALA A 397 -31.24 -16.64 -1.77
N ALA A 398 -31.36 -17.08 -0.51
CA ALA A 398 -31.93 -16.28 0.56
C ALA A 398 -31.01 -15.10 0.94
N ASP A 399 -29.70 -15.35 0.97
CA ASP A 399 -28.70 -14.31 1.25
C ASP A 399 -28.66 -13.25 0.13
N LEU A 400 -28.82 -13.69 -1.12
CA LEU A 400 -28.97 -12.78 -2.26
C LEU A 400 -30.23 -11.91 -2.15
N ASP A 401 -31.37 -12.48 -1.77
CA ASP A 401 -32.62 -11.74 -1.58
C ASP A 401 -32.49 -10.72 -0.44
N GLU A 402 -31.86 -11.12 0.67
CA GLU A 402 -31.53 -10.23 1.78
C GLU A 402 -30.62 -9.08 1.34
N ALA A 403 -29.55 -9.38 0.59
CA ALA A 403 -28.62 -8.39 0.07
C ALA A 403 -29.32 -7.39 -0.86
N ARG A 404 -30.15 -7.87 -1.81
CA ARG A 404 -30.97 -7.02 -2.68
C ARG A 404 -31.87 -6.11 -1.87
N SER A 405 -32.62 -6.70 -0.93
CA SER A 405 -33.54 -5.95 -0.08
C SER A 405 -32.83 -4.84 0.68
N ARG A 406 -31.69 -5.11 1.33
CA ARG A 406 -30.96 -4.13 2.15
C ARG A 406 -30.23 -3.09 1.32
N LEU A 407 -29.41 -3.51 0.36
CA LEU A 407 -28.54 -2.60 -0.39
C LEU A 407 -29.36 -1.67 -1.28
N THR A 408 -30.43 -2.15 -1.94
CA THR A 408 -31.30 -1.28 -2.76
C THR A 408 -31.95 -0.19 -1.92
N ARG A 409 -32.39 -0.50 -0.69
CA ARG A 409 -32.96 0.50 0.22
C ARG A 409 -31.91 1.53 0.66
N LEU A 410 -30.71 1.07 1.02
CA LEU A 410 -29.60 1.93 1.43
C LEU A 410 -29.14 2.84 0.29
N ALA A 411 -28.98 2.31 -0.92
CA ALA A 411 -28.70 3.10 -2.12
C ALA A 411 -29.78 4.17 -2.38
N GLY A 412 -31.05 3.83 -2.18
CA GLY A 412 -32.14 4.78 -2.27
C GLY A 412 -32.07 5.90 -1.23
N ILE A 413 -31.60 5.61 0.00
CA ILE A 413 -31.37 6.63 1.03
C ILE A 413 -30.28 7.59 0.55
N TRP A 414 -29.15 7.05 0.09
CA TRP A 414 -28.05 7.85 -0.46
C TRP A 414 -28.50 8.76 -1.60
N ALA A 415 -29.18 8.22 -2.62
CA ALA A 415 -29.66 9.01 -3.75
C ALA A 415 -30.58 10.18 -3.31
N ARG A 416 -31.54 9.90 -2.43
CA ARG A 416 -32.43 10.94 -1.87
C ARG A 416 -31.65 11.96 -1.04
N ARG A 417 -30.65 11.52 -0.29
CA ARG A 417 -29.86 12.39 0.57
C ARG A 417 -29.00 13.34 -0.25
N VAL A 418 -28.29 12.83 -1.25
CA VAL A 418 -27.49 13.64 -2.19
C VAL A 418 -28.36 14.63 -2.94
N ALA A 419 -29.52 14.19 -3.46
CA ALA A 419 -30.46 15.08 -4.14
C ALA A 419 -30.98 16.21 -3.24
N ALA A 420 -31.13 15.94 -1.93
CA ALA A 420 -31.65 16.90 -0.95
C ALA A 420 -30.58 17.84 -0.35
N LEU A 421 -29.28 17.59 -0.56
CA LEU A 421 -28.22 18.48 -0.08
C LEU A 421 -28.35 19.87 -0.70
N PRO A 422 -28.06 20.98 0.00
CA PRO A 422 -27.82 22.26 -0.67
C PRO A 422 -26.64 22.14 -1.65
N ASP A 423 -26.73 22.75 -2.83
CA ASP A 423 -25.67 22.65 -3.86
C ASP A 423 -24.32 23.17 -3.34
N ALA A 424 -24.36 24.25 -2.54
CA ALA A 424 -23.17 24.80 -1.88
C ALA A 424 -22.46 23.75 -1.01
N TYR A 425 -23.21 22.85 -0.36
CA TYR A 425 -22.62 21.85 0.53
C TYR A 425 -21.97 20.68 -0.19
N LEU A 426 -22.11 20.56 -1.52
CA LEU A 426 -21.43 19.50 -2.27
C LEU A 426 -19.92 19.67 -2.21
N ASP A 427 -19.45 20.91 -2.32
CA ASP A 427 -18.02 21.26 -2.39
C ASP A 427 -17.57 22.07 -1.16
N ASP A 428 -18.46 22.88 -0.56
CA ASP A 428 -18.24 23.60 0.71
C ASP A 428 -19.05 22.94 1.86
N SER A 429 -18.66 21.71 2.21
CA SER A 429 -19.40 20.90 3.17
C SER A 429 -19.10 21.29 4.62
N PRO A 430 -20.11 21.31 5.52
CA PRO A 430 -19.90 21.60 6.93
C PRO A 430 -18.98 20.55 7.60
N GLY A 431 -18.23 20.98 8.61
CA GLY A 431 -17.28 20.14 9.33
C GLY A 431 -15.96 19.94 8.59
N THR A 432 -15.04 19.20 9.21
CA THR A 432 -13.72 18.88 8.63
C THR A 432 -13.79 17.60 7.78
N GLY A 433 -12.85 17.44 6.86
CA GLY A 433 -12.73 16.25 6.02
C GLY A 433 -13.08 16.50 4.56
N TRP A 434 -13.47 15.45 3.85
CA TRP A 434 -13.82 15.53 2.44
C TRP A 434 -15.12 16.31 2.20
N SER A 435 -15.23 16.92 1.02
CA SER A 435 -16.51 17.45 0.58
C SER A 435 -17.51 16.30 0.36
N PHE A 436 -18.80 16.57 0.49
CA PHE A 436 -19.85 15.57 0.29
C PHE A 436 -19.80 15.00 -1.13
N ARG A 437 -19.42 15.79 -2.14
CA ARG A 437 -19.15 15.28 -3.50
C ARG A 437 -18.06 14.22 -3.49
N ARG A 438 -16.96 14.47 -2.79
CA ARG A 438 -15.85 13.51 -2.67
C ARG A 438 -16.27 12.26 -1.89
N ILE A 439 -17.05 12.40 -0.82
CA ILE A 439 -17.59 11.25 -0.07
C ILE A 439 -18.46 10.37 -0.97
N VAL A 440 -19.38 10.96 -1.74
CA VAL A 440 -20.26 10.21 -2.66
C VAL A 440 -19.45 9.47 -3.73
N ARG A 441 -18.42 10.11 -4.30
CA ARG A 441 -17.50 9.43 -5.24
C ARG A 441 -16.75 8.30 -4.56
N HIS A 442 -16.17 8.53 -3.39
CA HIS A 442 -15.42 7.51 -2.68
C HIS A 442 -16.28 6.30 -2.31
N VAL A 443 -17.47 6.52 -1.74
CA VAL A 443 -18.33 5.41 -1.37
C VAL A 443 -18.86 4.66 -2.60
N SER A 444 -18.94 5.31 -3.77
CA SER A 444 -19.23 4.62 -5.05
C SER A 444 -18.09 3.71 -5.54
N GLU A 445 -16.88 3.82 -4.99
CA GLU A 445 -15.77 2.88 -5.26
C GLU A 445 -15.91 1.57 -4.46
N SER A 446 -16.92 1.45 -3.60
CA SER A 446 -17.20 0.21 -2.84
C SER A 446 -17.46 -1.02 -3.72
N GLY A 447 -17.74 -0.82 -5.02
CA GLY A 447 -17.81 -1.89 -6.01
C GLY A 447 -16.57 -2.78 -6.01
N TYR A 448 -15.40 -2.22 -5.65
CA TYR A 448 -14.14 -2.95 -5.46
C TYR A 448 -14.27 -4.21 -4.59
N TYR A 449 -15.11 -4.18 -3.55
CA TYR A 449 -15.30 -5.35 -2.68
C TYR A 449 -15.99 -6.50 -3.40
N ALA A 450 -16.96 -6.19 -4.26
CA ALA A 450 -17.62 -7.19 -5.09
C ALA A 450 -16.70 -7.64 -6.23
N ASP A 451 -15.94 -6.73 -6.84
CA ASP A 451 -14.96 -7.05 -7.89
C ASP A 451 -13.86 -7.99 -7.38
N SER A 452 -13.51 -7.90 -6.09
CA SER A 452 -12.56 -8.80 -5.45
C SER A 452 -13.04 -10.25 -5.37
N VAL A 453 -14.37 -10.48 -5.35
CA VAL A 453 -14.96 -11.82 -5.45
C VAL A 453 -15.16 -12.21 -6.92
N GLY A 454 -15.57 -11.24 -7.75
CA GLY A 454 -15.73 -11.39 -9.19
C GLY A 454 -17.02 -12.09 -9.61
N ASP A 455 -17.11 -12.38 -10.90
CA ASP A 455 -18.23 -13.11 -11.51
C ASP A 455 -18.01 -14.63 -11.40
N LEU A 456 -18.95 -15.33 -10.78
CA LEU A 456 -18.91 -16.77 -10.54
C LEU A 456 -19.85 -17.56 -11.46
N ARG A 457 -20.24 -16.99 -12.61
CA ARG A 457 -20.96 -17.73 -13.65
C ARG A 457 -20.08 -18.85 -14.22
N PRO A 458 -20.64 -20.03 -14.54
CA PRO A 458 -19.92 -21.08 -15.23
C PRO A 458 -19.40 -20.57 -16.59
N VAL A 459 -18.12 -20.80 -16.87
CA VAL A 459 -17.48 -20.47 -18.15
C VAL A 459 -18.26 -21.18 -19.29
N GLY A 460 -18.92 -20.40 -20.14
CA GLY A 460 -19.74 -20.91 -21.26
C GLY A 460 -21.23 -20.53 -21.26
N SER A 461 -21.69 -19.74 -20.30
CA SER A 461 -23.06 -19.18 -20.30
C SER A 461 -23.10 -17.83 -21.00
N VAL A 462 -23.47 -17.82 -22.28
CA VAL A 462 -23.84 -16.58 -23.01
C VAL A 462 -25.28 -16.23 -22.61
N GLU A 463 -25.52 -14.97 -22.24
CA GLU A 463 -26.90 -14.49 -22.00
C GLU A 463 -27.73 -14.59 -23.28
N PRO A 464 -29.00 -15.02 -23.22
CA PRO A 464 -29.88 -14.90 -24.38
C PRO A 464 -30.15 -13.42 -24.63
N GLU A 465 -29.75 -12.92 -25.81
CA GLU A 465 -30.15 -11.60 -26.29
C GLU A 465 -31.66 -11.45 -26.15
N ALA A 466 -32.09 -10.35 -25.53
CA ALA A 466 -33.50 -10.01 -25.40
C ALA A 466 -34.12 -9.87 -26.80
N GLU A 467 -34.89 -10.87 -27.22
CA GLU A 467 -35.76 -10.75 -28.39
C GLU A 467 -36.75 -9.61 -28.15
N GLY A 468 -36.59 -8.55 -28.94
CA GLY A 468 -37.54 -7.45 -29.03
C GLY A 468 -38.92 -7.98 -29.38
N SER A 469 -39.92 -7.63 -28.56
CA SER A 469 -41.32 -7.81 -28.90
C SER A 469 -41.88 -6.52 -29.49
N ALA A 470 -42.64 -6.71 -30.56
CA ALA A 470 -43.24 -5.76 -31.50
C ALA A 470 -44.12 -4.66 -30.89
#